data_AF-A0AAN1HY59-F1
#
_entry.id   AF-A0AAN1HY59-F1
#
_cell.length_a   1.000
_cell.length_b   1.000
_cell.length_c   1.000
_cell.angle_alpha   90.00
_cell.angle_beta   90.00
_cell.angle_gamma   90.00
#
_symmetry.space_group_name_H-M   'P 1'
#
loop_
_entity.id
_entity.type
_entity.pdbx_description
1 polymer ?
#
loop_
_entity_poly.entity_id
_entity_poly.type
_entity_poly.pdbx_seq_one_letter_code
_entity_poly.pdbx_strand_id
1 'polypeptide(L)'
;MAKEIDPGLCLEVPEGFDDSDAESQVHPMARKLFPAKTAADALRKASEWVAEYDVFLVDVSWDFAHDEEEPYTLSAYFTFERAPEEA
;
A
#
# COMPACT_ATOMS: atom_id res chain seq x y z
N MET A 1 0.42 13.36 23.01
CA MET A 1 0.59 14.42 22.00
C MET A 1 0.23 13.81 20.67
N ALA A 2 -0.93 14.12 20.09
CA ALA A 2 -1.31 13.60 18.78
C ALA A 2 -0.30 14.13 17.75
N LYS A 3 0.33 13.22 17.00
CA LYS A 3 1.27 13.58 15.94
C LYS A 3 0.44 14.26 14.84
N GLU A 4 0.75 15.51 14.50
CA GLU A 4 0.10 16.18 13.37
C GLU A 4 0.31 15.31 12.11
N ILE A 5 -0.80 14.88 11.51
CA ILE A 5 -0.79 14.12 10.26
C ILE A 5 -0.56 15.13 9.14
N ASP A 6 0.50 14.93 8.35
CA ASP A 6 0.75 15.73 7.16
C ASP A 6 -0.45 15.61 6.20
N PRO A 7 -1.15 16.72 5.88
CA PRO A 7 -2.28 16.71 4.97
C PRO A 7 -1.94 16.17 3.58
N GLY A 8 -0.67 16.31 3.15
CA GLY A 8 -0.18 15.79 1.87
C GLY A 8 -0.07 14.26 1.81
N LEU A 9 -0.26 13.57 2.95
CA LEU A 9 -0.26 12.11 3.05
C LEU A 9 -1.68 11.52 3.18
N CYS A 10 -2.71 12.35 3.05
CA CYS A 10 -4.12 11.93 3.12
C CYS A 10 -4.72 11.80 1.71
N LEU A 11 -5.64 10.84 1.55
CA LEU A 11 -6.46 10.73 0.34
C LEU A 11 -7.63 11.72 0.43
N GLU A 12 -7.78 12.61 -0.55
CA GLU A 12 -8.95 13.47 -0.67
C GLU A 12 -10.13 12.65 -1.22
N VAL A 13 -11.19 12.54 -0.42
CA VAL A 13 -12.45 11.91 -0.86
C VAL A 13 -13.36 13.00 -1.42
N PRO A 14 -13.92 12.85 -2.64
CA PRO A 14 -14.82 13.84 -3.22
C PRO A 14 -16.03 14.14 -2.33
N GLU A 15 -16.43 15.41 -2.30
CA GLU A 15 -17.63 15.84 -1.58
C GLU A 15 -18.87 15.13 -2.14
N GLY A 16 -19.60 14.38 -1.29
CA GLY A 16 -20.78 13.61 -1.68
C GLY A 16 -20.51 12.17 -2.14
N PHE A 17 -19.30 11.64 -1.96
CA PHE A 17 -19.05 10.20 -2.14
C PHE A 17 -19.80 9.39 -1.07
N ASP A 18 -20.69 8.50 -1.50
CA ASP A 18 -21.46 7.61 -0.63
C ASP A 18 -20.83 6.21 -0.64
N ASP A 19 -20.10 5.89 0.43
CA ASP A 19 -19.44 4.60 0.67
C ASP A 19 -20.24 3.71 1.62
N SER A 20 -21.50 4.06 1.91
CA SER A 20 -22.33 3.33 2.88
C SER A 20 -22.84 1.98 2.37
N ASP A 21 -22.90 1.78 1.06
CA ASP A 21 -23.26 0.49 0.46
C ASP A 21 -22.06 -0.47 0.51
N ALA A 22 -22.28 -1.65 1.09
CA ALA A 22 -21.23 -2.64 1.34
C ALA A 22 -20.54 -3.14 0.06
N GLU A 23 -21.21 -3.10 -1.09
CA GLU A 23 -20.64 -3.50 -2.39
C GLU A 23 -19.88 -2.35 -3.06
N SER A 24 -20.04 -1.11 -2.60
CA SER A 24 -19.33 0.08 -3.10
C SER A 24 -18.41 0.74 -2.06
N GLN A 25 -18.14 0.07 -0.94
CA GLN A 25 -17.19 0.54 0.05
C GLN A 25 -15.81 0.72 -0.56
N VAL A 26 -15.25 1.92 -0.41
CA VAL A 26 -13.87 2.21 -0.80
C VAL A 26 -13.03 2.24 0.45
N HIS A 27 -12.15 1.25 0.58
CA HIS A 27 -11.19 1.21 1.67
C HIS A 27 -9.92 1.98 1.27
N PRO A 28 -9.45 2.92 2.11
CA PRO A 28 -8.16 3.54 1.88
C PRO A 28 -7.08 2.46 1.91
N MET A 29 -6.34 2.34 0.82
CA MET A 29 -5.31 1.31 0.64
C MET A 29 -4.02 1.96 0.18
N ALA A 30 -2.94 1.66 0.88
CA ALA A 30 -1.61 2.08 0.46
C ALA A 30 -1.08 1.12 -0.60
N ARG A 31 -0.30 1.64 -1.55
CA ARG A 31 0.47 0.85 -2.52
C ARG A 31 1.94 1.19 -2.35
N LYS A 32 2.79 0.17 -2.24
CA LYS A 32 4.25 0.31 -2.28
C LYS A 32 4.81 -0.45 -3.48
N LEU A 33 5.73 0.19 -4.20
CA LEU A 33 6.41 -0.38 -5.35
C LEU A 33 7.80 -0.89 -4.96
N PHE A 34 8.15 -2.06 -5.47
CA PHE A 34 9.45 -2.69 -5.34
C PHE A 34 10.04 -2.96 -6.73
N PRO A 35 10.56 -1.92 -7.42
CA PRO A 35 11.28 -2.10 -8.67
C PRO A 35 12.59 -2.85 -8.39
N ALA A 36 13.01 -3.71 -9.31
CA ALA A 36 14.30 -4.38 -9.28
C ALA A 36 14.76 -4.84 -10.67
N LYS A 37 16.07 -5.18 -10.77
CA LYS A 37 16.66 -5.74 -11.99
C LYS A 37 16.21 -7.17 -12.28
N THR A 38 15.75 -7.89 -11.26
CA THR A 38 15.22 -9.26 -11.37
C THR A 38 13.96 -9.41 -10.53
N ALA A 39 13.08 -10.33 -10.93
CA ALA A 39 11.90 -10.68 -10.12
C ALA A 39 12.28 -11.20 -8.72
N ALA A 40 13.37 -11.97 -8.61
CA ALA A 40 13.84 -12.47 -7.32
C ALA A 40 14.24 -11.33 -6.37
N ASP A 41 14.90 -10.29 -6.89
CA ASP A 41 15.28 -9.12 -6.10
C ASP A 41 14.07 -8.30 -5.65
N ALA A 42 13.06 -8.12 -6.53
CA ALA A 42 11.82 -7.44 -6.15
C ALA A 42 11.09 -8.20 -5.03
N LEU A 43 11.03 -9.53 -5.11
CA LEU A 43 10.43 -10.37 -4.07
C LEU A 43 11.20 -10.26 -2.75
N ARG A 44 12.54 -10.29 -2.80
CA ARG A 44 13.39 -10.11 -1.61
C ARG A 44 13.17 -8.75 -0.95
N LYS A 45 13.18 -7.66 -1.74
CA LYS A 45 12.92 -6.30 -1.25
C LYS A 45 11.55 -6.22 -0.57
N ALA A 46 10.52 -6.83 -1.17
CA ALA A 46 9.18 -6.88 -0.59
C ALA A 46 9.12 -7.71 0.69
N SER A 47 9.77 -8.88 0.74
CA SER A 47 9.77 -9.73 1.94
C SER A 47 10.48 -9.08 3.12
N GLU A 48 11.62 -8.41 2.85
CA GLU A 48 12.36 -7.67 3.87
C GLU A 48 11.50 -6.55 4.45
N TRP A 49 10.79 -5.82 3.59
CA TRP A 49 9.89 -4.75 4.01
C TRP A 49 8.68 -5.27 4.81
N VAL A 50 7.96 -6.30 4.32
CA VAL A 50 6.83 -6.88 5.06
C VAL A 50 7.26 -7.46 6.41
N ALA A 51 8.49 -7.96 6.54
CA ALA A 51 9.01 -8.44 7.82
C ALA A 51 9.32 -7.31 8.81
N GLU A 52 9.61 -6.09 8.33
CA GLU A 52 9.94 -4.93 9.14
C GLU A 52 8.69 -4.18 9.63
N TYR A 53 7.64 -4.11 8.81
CA TYR A 53 6.45 -3.31 9.08
C TYR A 53 5.23 -4.17 9.39
N ASP A 54 4.50 -3.80 10.43
CA ASP A 54 3.23 -4.44 10.82
C ASP A 54 2.10 -3.93 9.90
N VAL A 55 1.85 -4.67 8.83
CA VAL A 55 0.88 -4.34 7.79
C VAL A 55 0.03 -5.53 7.42
N PHE A 56 -1.25 -5.28 7.17
CA PHE A 56 -2.14 -6.25 6.57
C PHE A 56 -2.01 -6.19 5.05
N LEU A 57 -1.40 -7.21 4.46
CA LEU A 57 -1.23 -7.31 3.00
C LEU A 57 -2.55 -7.72 2.35
N VAL A 58 -3.12 -6.83 1.55
CA VAL A 58 -4.41 -7.02 0.87
C VAL A 58 -4.22 -7.74 -0.47
N ASP A 59 -3.23 -7.32 -1.26
CA ASP A 59 -2.95 -7.90 -2.57
C ASP A 59 -1.50 -7.65 -3.02
N VAL A 60 -1.04 -8.42 -4.01
CA VAL A 60 0.22 -8.21 -4.72
C VAL A 60 0.05 -8.32 -6.22
N SER A 61 0.68 -7.42 -6.97
CA SER A 61 0.68 -7.46 -8.43
C SER A 61 2.08 -7.31 -9.02
N TRP A 62 2.26 -7.82 -10.23
CA TRP A 62 3.50 -7.70 -10.98
C TRP A 62 3.30 -6.79 -12.19
N ASP A 63 4.23 -5.86 -12.37
CA ASP A 63 4.36 -5.02 -13.55
C ASP A 63 5.76 -5.18 -14.15
N PHE A 64 5.87 -4.93 -15.45
CA PHE A 64 7.15 -4.80 -16.14
C PHE A 64 7.26 -3.39 -16.72
N ALA A 65 8.10 -2.55 -16.11
CA ALA A 65 8.33 -1.18 -16.55
C ALA A 65 9.37 -1.17 -17.66
N HIS A 66 8.90 -1.16 -18.91
CA HIS A 66 9.77 -1.09 -20.09
C HIS A 66 10.67 0.15 -20.03
N ASP A 67 11.91 -0.02 -20.50
CA ASP A 67 12.95 1.03 -20.60
C ASP A 67 13.46 1.60 -19.26
N GLU A 68 13.03 1.05 -18.12
CA GLU A 68 13.56 1.39 -16.79
C GLU A 68 14.79 0.54 -16.41
N GLU A 69 15.68 1.09 -15.57
CA GLU A 69 16.87 0.36 -15.08
C GLU A 69 16.49 -0.86 -14.21
N GLU A 70 15.38 -0.75 -13.49
CA GLU A 70 14.81 -1.77 -12.61
C GLU A 70 13.40 -2.17 -13.10
N PRO A 71 13.27 -2.96 -14.18
CA PRO A 71 12.01 -3.13 -14.87
C PRO A 71 11.03 -4.08 -14.16
N TYR A 72 11.50 -5.00 -13.32
CA TYR A 72 10.63 -5.92 -12.59
C TYR A 72 10.05 -5.21 -11.37
N THR A 73 8.76 -4.89 -11.37
CA THR A 73 8.11 -4.19 -10.27
C THR A 73 7.08 -5.08 -9.60
N LEU A 74 7.33 -5.41 -8.33
CA LEU A 74 6.31 -5.98 -7.45
C LEU A 74 5.60 -4.83 -6.74
N SER A 75 4.27 -4.83 -6.77
CA SER A 75 3.46 -3.91 -5.99
C SER A 75 2.85 -4.64 -4.80
N ALA A 76 2.95 -4.06 -3.60
CA ALA A 76 2.20 -4.51 -2.43
C ALA A 76 1.09 -3.51 -2.13
N TYR A 77 -0.13 -4.00 -2.01
CA TYR A 77 -1.31 -3.25 -1.59
C TYR A 77 -1.62 -3.66 -0.16
N PHE A 78 -1.70 -2.69 0.74
CA PHE A 78 -1.77 -2.98 2.17
C PHE A 78 -2.52 -1.89 2.94
N THR A 79 -2.95 -2.26 4.13
CA THR A 79 -3.40 -1.33 5.16
C THR A 79 -2.47 -1.45 6.37
N PHE A 80 -2.26 -0.37 7.10
CA PHE A 80 -1.63 -0.46 8.41
C PHE A 80 -2.65 -1.05 9.38
N GLU A 81 -2.29 -2.12 10.09
CA GLU A 81 -3.14 -2.60 11.16
C GLU A 81 -3.23 -1.50 12.22
N ARG A 82 -4.43 -0.95 12.44
CA ARG A 82 -4.66 -0.09 13.60
C ARG A 82 -4.56 -1.00 14.81
N ALA A 83 -3.73 -0.61 15.79
CA ALA A 83 -3.83 -1.20 17.12
C ALA A 83 -5.31 -1.15 17.53
N PRO A 84 -5.87 -2.23 18.10
CA PRO A 84 -7.27 -2.25 18.51
C PRO A 84 -7.54 -1.00 19.34
N GLU A 85 -8.55 -0.22 18.95
CA GLU A 85 -9.03 0.90 19.77
C GLU A 85 -9.35 0.32 21.15
N GLU A 86 -8.72 0.85 22.20
CA GLU A 86 -9.08 0.51 23.58
C GLU A 86 -10.57 0.85 23.75
N ALA A 87 -11.40 -0.19 23.87
CA ALA A 87 -12.86 -0.10 23.99
C ALA A 87 -13.32 0.55 25.30
#